data_AF-A0A974U4D0-F1
#
_entry.id   AF-A0A974U4D0-F1
#
_cell.length_a   1.000
_cell.length_b   1.000
_cell.length_c   1.000
_cell.angle_alpha   90.00
_cell.angle_beta   90.00
_cell.angle_gamma   90.00
#
_symmetry.space_group_name_H-M   'P 1'
#
loop_
_entity.id
_entity.type
_entity.pdbx_description
1 polymer ?
#
loop_
_entity_poly.entity_id
_entity_poly.type
_entity_poly.pdbx_seq_one_letter_code
_entity_poly.pdbx_strand_id
1 'polypeptide(L)'
;MKYLKITLAVAALFTFSQTYAQDIDTKVEKQFNKADANSDKSISLEELTAFYQGKENKKGEAFDAAKILKRKDANEDGALSLVEFATKGKKKGKKKK
;
A
#
# COMPACT_ATOMS: atom_id res chain seq x y z
N MET A 1 11.58 24.68 -39.54
CA MET A 1 10.51 23.74 -39.09
C MET A 1 11.00 22.33 -38.73
N LYS A 2 12.30 22.00 -38.73
CA LYS A 2 12.79 20.64 -38.40
C LYS A 2 12.80 20.35 -36.88
N TYR A 3 13.11 21.34 -36.05
CA TYR A 3 13.18 21.18 -34.59
C TYR A 3 11.82 21.26 -33.88
N LEU A 4 10.81 21.88 -34.51
CA LEU A 4 9.46 22.03 -33.94
C LEU A 4 8.74 20.69 -33.77
N LYS A 5 9.07 19.68 -34.59
CA LYS A 5 8.52 18.32 -34.48
C LYS A 5 9.22 17.53 -33.36
N ILE A 6 10.52 17.77 -33.16
CA ILE A 6 11.33 17.09 -32.15
C ILE A 6 10.94 17.58 -30.75
N THR A 7 10.70 18.87 -30.57
CA THR A 7 10.21 19.42 -29.29
C THR A 7 8.81 18.92 -28.94
N LEU A 8 7.92 18.79 -29.93
CA LEU A 8 6.57 18.24 -29.74
C LEU A 8 6.61 16.75 -29.33
N ALA A 9 7.52 15.97 -29.91
CA ALA A 9 7.72 14.57 -29.56
C ALA A 9 8.29 14.38 -28.14
N VAL A 10 9.23 15.23 -27.72
CA VAL A 10 9.80 15.19 -26.36
C VAL A 10 8.78 15.63 -25.31
N ALA A 11 7.96 16.64 -25.61
CA ALA A 11 6.87 17.05 -24.73
C ALA A 11 5.81 15.95 -24.55
N ALA A 12 5.48 15.21 -25.60
CA ALA A 12 4.55 14.07 -25.54
C ALA A 12 5.11 12.87 -24.76
N LEU A 13 6.43 12.63 -24.83
CA LEU A 13 7.10 11.60 -24.03
C LEU A 13 7.16 11.98 -22.54
N PHE A 14 7.30 13.27 -22.23
CA PHE A 14 7.35 13.76 -20.85
C PHE A 14 5.99 13.72 -20.14
N THR A 15 4.89 13.96 -20.86
CA THR A 15 3.54 13.88 -20.29
C THR A 15 3.05 12.45 -20.11
N PHE A 16 3.46 11.52 -20.97
CA PHE A 16 3.06 10.11 -20.84
C PHE A 16 3.62 9.44 -19.58
N SER A 17 4.83 9.83 -19.14
CA SER A 17 5.46 9.27 -17.95
C SER A 17 4.76 9.63 -16.62
N GLN A 18 3.91 10.67 -16.59
CA GLN A 18 3.15 11.02 -15.38
C GLN A 18 1.81 10.26 -15.24
N THR A 19 1.33 9.59 -16.30
CA THR A 19 -0.04 9.02 -16.31
C THR A 19 -0.15 7.59 -15.76
N TYR A 20 0.94 6.97 -15.32
CA TYR A 20 0.94 5.62 -14.74
C TYR A 20 0.77 5.58 -13.22
N ALA A 21 0.67 6.74 -12.58
CA ALA A 21 0.54 6.82 -11.14
C ALA A 21 -0.95 6.86 -10.74
N GLN A 22 -1.43 5.71 -10.24
CA GLN A 22 -2.34 5.61 -9.09
C GLN A 22 -3.84 5.40 -9.38
N ASP A 23 -4.19 4.24 -9.92
CA ASP A 23 -5.47 3.59 -9.61
C ASP A 23 -5.31 2.72 -8.35
N ILE A 24 -5.00 3.37 -7.23
CA ILE A 24 -5.11 2.75 -5.92
C ILE A 24 -6.41 3.25 -5.31
N ASP A 25 -7.32 2.31 -5.06
CA ASP A 25 -8.66 2.53 -4.54
C ASP A 25 -8.64 3.55 -3.37
N THR A 26 -9.09 4.78 -3.62
CA THR A 26 -8.91 5.94 -2.73
C THR A 26 -9.40 5.72 -1.29
N LYS A 27 -10.31 4.76 -1.07
CA LYS A 27 -10.76 4.37 0.27
C LYS A 27 -9.72 3.55 1.03
N VAL A 28 -9.05 2.63 0.34
CA VAL A 28 -7.99 1.81 0.90
C VAL A 28 -6.80 2.69 1.23
N GLU A 29 -6.43 3.58 0.32
CA GLU A 29 -5.35 4.54 0.52
C GLU A 29 -5.60 5.46 1.72
N LYS A 30 -6.82 5.99 1.89
CA LYS A 30 -7.15 6.81 3.07
C LYS A 30 -7.06 6.05 4.39
N GLN A 31 -7.37 4.77 4.41
CA GLN A 31 -7.21 3.94 5.62
C GLN A 31 -5.75 3.57 5.84
N PHE A 32 -5.03 3.32 4.74
CA PHE A 32 -3.62 3.02 4.74
C PHE A 32 -2.81 4.20 5.27
N ASN A 33 -2.97 5.40 4.70
CA ASN A 33 -2.30 6.64 5.15
C ASN A 33 -2.67 7.05 6.59
N LYS A 34 -3.75 6.51 7.16
CA LYS A 34 -4.07 6.72 8.59
C LYS A 34 -3.30 5.80 9.52
N ALA A 35 -2.82 4.67 9.00
CA ALA A 35 -2.03 3.70 9.75
C ALA A 35 -0.54 3.88 9.47
N ASP A 36 -0.16 4.21 8.24
CA ASP A 36 1.17 4.58 7.79
C ASP A 36 1.50 6.00 8.28
N ALA A 37 2.26 6.11 9.37
CA ALA A 37 2.60 7.37 10.01
C ALA A 37 3.85 8.00 9.37
N ASN A 38 4.74 7.17 8.82
CA ASN A 38 6.00 7.60 8.20
C ASN A 38 5.87 7.85 6.68
N SER A 39 4.71 7.57 6.08
CA SER A 39 4.42 7.69 4.66
C SER A 39 5.35 6.87 3.75
N ASP A 40 5.84 5.73 4.24
CA ASP A 40 6.76 4.87 3.50
C ASP A 40 6.05 3.89 2.54
N LYS A 41 4.71 3.94 2.47
CA LYS A 41 3.85 3.06 1.66
C LYS A 41 3.83 1.61 2.15
N SER A 42 4.28 1.37 3.37
CA SER A 42 4.16 0.14 4.13
C SER A 42 3.62 0.45 5.54
N ILE A 43 3.03 -0.53 6.22
CA ILE A 43 2.63 -0.39 7.62
C ILE A 43 3.45 -1.39 8.42
N SER A 44 4.41 -0.87 9.18
CA SER A 44 5.25 -1.68 10.05
C SER A 44 4.47 -2.24 11.26
N LEU A 45 5.03 -3.25 11.93
CA LEU A 45 4.45 -3.79 13.17
C LEU A 45 4.27 -2.71 14.24
N GLU A 46 5.18 -1.75 14.32
CA GLU A 46 5.17 -0.65 15.28
C GLU A 46 4.01 0.31 15.01
N GLU A 47 3.83 0.70 13.76
CA GLU A 47 2.71 1.55 13.32
C GLU A 47 1.37 0.86 13.47
N LEU A 48 1.31 -0.43 13.12
CA LEU A 48 0.12 -1.24 13.34
C LEU A 48 -0.21 -1.33 14.83
N THR A 49 0.81 -1.54 15.69
CA THR A 49 0.65 -1.57 17.14
C THR A 49 0.12 -0.25 17.66
N ALA A 50 0.74 0.88 17.29
CA ALA A 50 0.29 2.21 17.68
C ALA A 50 -1.15 2.50 17.20
N PHE A 51 -1.50 2.07 15.98
CA PHE A 51 -2.82 2.28 15.42
C PHE A 51 -3.92 1.48 16.14
N TYR A 52 -3.58 0.30 16.66
CA TYR A 52 -4.49 -0.57 17.39
C TYR A 52 -4.34 -0.49 18.92
N GLN A 53 -3.36 0.25 19.42
CA GLN A 53 -3.13 0.48 20.84
C GLN A 53 -4.35 1.19 21.45
N GLY A 54 -4.93 0.59 22.48
CA GLY A 54 -6.15 1.09 23.11
C GLY A 54 -7.44 0.83 22.31
N LYS A 55 -7.37 0.11 21.18
CA LYS A 55 -8.56 -0.40 20.49
C LYS A 55 -8.79 -1.84 20.91
N GLU A 56 -10.04 -2.14 21.25
CA GLU A 56 -10.49 -3.49 21.56
C GLU A 56 -11.48 -3.95 20.49
N ASN A 57 -11.51 -5.26 20.27
CA ASN A 57 -12.52 -5.82 19.38
C ASN A 57 -13.90 -5.82 20.07
N LYS A 58 -14.95 -6.23 19.36
CA LYS A 58 -16.31 -6.33 19.91
C LYS A 58 -16.44 -7.30 21.10
N LYS A 59 -15.41 -8.10 21.38
CA LYS A 59 -15.31 -9.03 22.51
C LYS A 59 -14.44 -8.49 23.66
N GLY A 60 -13.93 -7.26 23.58
CA GLY A 60 -13.04 -6.69 24.58
C GLY A 60 -11.61 -7.24 24.54
N GLU A 61 -11.22 -7.93 23.47
CA GLU A 61 -9.85 -8.43 23.32
C GLU A 61 -8.99 -7.38 22.63
N ALA A 62 -7.80 -7.14 23.15
CA ALA A 62 -6.81 -6.28 22.51
C ALA A 62 -6.46 -6.81 21.12
N PHE A 63 -6.34 -5.90 20.15
CA PHE A 63 -5.84 -6.24 18.83
C PHE A 63 -4.35 -6.54 18.90
N ASP A 64 -4.01 -7.81 18.66
CA ASP A 64 -2.62 -8.24 18.57
C ASP A 64 -2.08 -7.91 17.17
N ALA A 65 -1.31 -6.82 17.09
CA ALA A 65 -0.73 -6.33 15.84
C ALA A 65 0.14 -7.40 15.17
N ALA A 66 0.93 -8.16 15.93
CA ALA A 66 1.77 -9.23 15.39
C ALA A 66 0.92 -10.32 14.72
N LYS A 67 -0.22 -10.68 15.33
CA LYS A 67 -1.15 -11.67 14.77
C LYS A 67 -1.88 -11.15 13.52
N ILE A 68 -2.23 -9.86 13.50
CA ILE A 68 -2.85 -9.23 12.33
C ILE A 68 -1.86 -9.16 11.17
N LEU A 69 -0.64 -8.70 11.45
CA LEU A 69 0.44 -8.59 10.50
C LEU A 69 0.72 -9.96 9.88
N LYS A 70 1.03 -10.98 10.69
CA LYS A 70 1.27 -12.35 10.20
C LYS A 70 0.13 -12.96 9.38
N ARG A 71 -1.11 -12.49 9.57
CA ARG A 71 -2.28 -12.97 8.81
C ARG A 71 -2.44 -12.27 7.45
N LYS A 72 -1.96 -11.03 7.34
CA LYS A 72 -2.11 -10.18 6.14
C LYS A 72 -0.81 -10.07 5.32
N ASP A 73 0.32 -10.10 6.00
CA ASP A 73 1.67 -10.12 5.45
C ASP A 73 1.84 -11.43 4.69
N ALA A 74 1.81 -11.33 3.37
CA ALA A 74 1.86 -12.47 2.48
C ALA A 74 3.29 -12.75 1.99
N ASN A 75 4.14 -11.72 1.98
CA ASN A 75 5.54 -11.80 1.59
C ASN A 75 6.48 -12.10 2.76
N GLU A 76 5.97 -12.09 4.00
CA GLU A 76 6.68 -12.30 5.27
C GLU A 76 7.83 -11.30 5.48
N ASP A 77 7.64 -10.05 5.01
CA ASP A 77 8.64 -8.98 5.14
C ASP A 77 8.55 -8.19 6.46
N GLY A 78 7.54 -8.45 7.29
CA GLY A 78 7.35 -7.79 8.57
C GLY A 78 6.57 -6.47 8.47
N ALA A 79 6.04 -6.12 7.30
CA ALA A 79 5.22 -4.94 7.06
C ALA A 79 3.97 -5.30 6.22
N LEU A 80 3.01 -4.39 6.15
CA LEU A 80 1.87 -4.51 5.24
C LEU A 80 1.99 -3.46 4.16
N SER A 81 2.32 -3.89 2.94
CA SER A 81 2.26 -3.00 1.78
C SER A 81 0.82 -2.58 1.45
N LEU A 82 0.66 -1.48 0.72
CA LEU A 82 -0.67 -1.04 0.27
C LEU A 82 -1.39 -2.16 -0.50
N VAL A 83 -0.65 -2.90 -1.34
CA VAL A 83 -1.20 -4.06 -2.08
C VAL A 83 -1.75 -5.11 -1.13
N GLU A 84 -1.01 -5.49 -0.10
CA GLU A 84 -1.45 -6.48 0.91
C GLU A 84 -2.61 -5.95 1.77
N PHE A 85 -2.63 -4.65 2.04
CA PHE A 85 -3.72 -4.01 2.75
C PHE A 85 -5.02 -3.97 1.93
N ALA A 86 -4.91 -3.71 0.61
CA ALA A 86 -6.00 -3.68 -0.35
C ALA A 86 -6.55 -5.09 -0.65
N THR A 87 -5.68 -6.10 -0.63
CA THR A 87 -6.05 -7.46 -0.98
C THR A 87 -6.85 -8.10 0.16
N LYS A 88 -8.18 -7.95 0.12
CA LYS A 88 -9.10 -8.72 0.96
C LYS A 88 -8.98 -10.23 0.64
N GLY A 89 -8.05 -10.91 1.29
CA GLY A 89 -8.10 -12.35 1.56
C GLY A 89 -8.27 -13.28 0.35
N LYS A 90 -7.57 -13.05 -0.77
CA LYS A 90 -7.36 -14.12 -1.74
C LYS A 90 -6.05 -14.83 -1.43
N LYS A 91 -6.21 -15.99 -0.78
CA LYS A 91 -5.23 -17.09 -0.64
C LYS A 91 -4.08 -17.04 -1.64
N LYS A 92 -2.85 -17.12 -1.12
CA LYS A 92 -1.65 -17.74 -1.72
C LYS A 92 -1.71 -17.87 -3.26
N GLY A 93 -1.46 -16.77 -3.96
CA GLY A 93 -0.99 -16.82 -5.35
C GLY A 93 0.48 -17.20 -5.34
N LYS A 94 0.76 -18.48 -5.55
CA LYS A 94 2.10 -19.07 -5.70
C LYS A 94 3.07 -18.13 -6.45
N LYS A 95 4.20 -17.79 -5.82
CA LYS A 95 5.49 -17.75 -6.54
C LYS A 95 5.67 -19.11 -7.22
N LYS A 96 5.54 -19.18 -8.54
CA LYS A 96 6.18 -20.13 -9.47
C LYS A 96 6.00 -19.50 -10.86
N LYS A 97 7.01 -19.23 -11.68
CA LYS A 97 8.39 -19.70 -11.75
C LYS A 97 9.16 -18.70 -12.62
#